data_AF-A0AAD2GC82-F1
#
_entry.id   AF-A0AAD2GC82-F1
#
_cell.length_a   1.000
_cell.length_b   1.000
_cell.length_c   1.000
_cell.angle_alpha   90.00
_cell.angle_beta   90.00
_cell.angle_gamma   90.00
#
_symmetry.space_group_name_H-M   'P 1'
#
loop_
_entity.id
_entity.type
_entity.pdbx_description
1 polymer ?
#
loop_
_entity_poly.entity_id
_entity_poly.type
_entity_poly.pdbx_seq_one_letter_code
_entity_poly.pdbx_strand_id
1 'polypeptide(L)'
;MTGVGKFLAIWNRLAKSSCPRCSSCPVEDHLHVPRCSAPTAAAEWSKRHLAFRTWMQTQQTAPEIEAFLFDYLKTVRQPSLGVPTVRAWSRHPHLFRSAISSQATLGAQGLLEGLVSPNWRHLQALHFSYIGSKKSANLWASRLIQQLIRIGHYMWKDRNRLAHSEDSSWYTARKREIDIGIREQFAMGLMDIPPHSQYLFRDSRDTVLNKSLKDCQHWLRLVSRERAINRRSLARQRQMIFDLARPANPTSTRTTGASP
;
A
#
# COMPACT_ATOMS: atom_id res chain seq x y z
N MET A 1 5.55 6.68 -2.98
CA MET A 1 4.72 6.63 -1.76
C MET A 1 4.12 5.23 -1.64
N THR A 2 4.21 4.58 -0.47
CA THR A 2 3.66 3.24 -0.24
C THR A 2 2.39 3.32 0.62
N GLY A 3 1.47 2.37 0.47
CA GLY A 3 0.25 2.29 1.28
C GLY A 3 0.56 1.87 2.71
N VAL A 4 0.75 2.85 3.59
CA VAL A 4 0.97 2.70 5.06
C VAL A 4 0.00 3.63 5.79
N GLY A 5 -0.14 3.49 7.11
CA GLY A 5 -1.15 4.20 7.91
C GLY A 5 -1.27 5.70 7.60
N LYS A 6 -0.16 6.45 7.59
CA LYS A 6 -0.13 7.88 7.24
C LYS A 6 -0.76 8.18 5.88
N PHE A 7 -0.32 7.50 4.82
CA PHE A 7 -0.82 7.75 3.47
C PHE A 7 -2.24 7.23 3.25
N LEU A 8 -2.60 6.11 3.87
CA LEU A 8 -3.95 5.58 3.79
C LEU A 8 -4.97 6.50 4.50
N ALA A 9 -4.57 7.17 5.58
CA ALA A 9 -5.38 8.22 6.21
C ALA A 9 -5.51 9.45 5.28
N ILE A 10 -4.41 9.92 4.70
CA ILE A 10 -4.42 11.03 3.72
C ILE A 10 -5.34 10.71 2.52
N TRP A 11 -5.38 9.46 2.07
CA TRP A 11 -6.24 9.01 0.96
C TRP A 11 -7.68 8.66 1.37
N ASN A 12 -8.08 8.95 2.61
CA ASN A 12 -9.41 8.61 3.15
C ASN A 12 -9.75 7.11 3.03
N ARG A 13 -8.75 6.23 3.12
CA ARG A 13 -8.90 4.76 3.12
C ARG A 13 -8.95 4.17 4.53
N LEU A 14 -8.33 4.85 5.49
CA LEU A 14 -8.33 4.49 6.91
C LEU A 14 -8.73 5.71 7.76
N ALA A 15 -9.47 5.47 8.84
CA ALA A 15 -9.77 6.50 9.84
C ALA A 15 -8.56 6.79 10.76
N LYS A 16 -7.68 5.81 10.95
CA LYS A 16 -6.49 5.92 11.81
C LYS A 16 -5.22 5.66 11.01
N SER A 17 -4.17 6.42 11.31
CA SER A 17 -2.85 6.29 10.71
C SER A 17 -1.91 5.36 11.49
N SER A 18 -2.39 4.69 12.54
CA SER A 18 -1.60 3.83 13.41
C SER A 18 -1.12 2.55 12.72
N CYS A 19 0.02 2.04 13.16
CA CYS A 19 0.53 0.77 12.65
C CYS A 19 -0.41 -0.39 13.06
N PRO A 20 -0.76 -1.31 12.15
CA PRO A 20 -1.61 -2.46 12.47
C PRO A 20 -0.87 -3.55 13.27
N ARG A 21 0.46 -3.46 13.40
CA ARG A 21 1.28 -4.46 14.10
C ARG A 21 1.62 -4.05 15.53
N CYS A 22 2.24 -2.88 15.69
CA CYS A 22 2.57 -2.36 17.02
C CYS A 22 1.61 -1.21 17.32
N SER A 23 0.69 -1.45 18.25
CA SER A 23 -0.26 -0.44 18.74
C SER A 23 0.42 0.81 19.33
N SER A 24 1.75 0.76 19.51
CA SER A 24 2.59 1.86 20.00
C SER A 24 2.95 2.93 18.95
N CYS A 25 2.70 2.70 17.66
CA CYS A 25 2.96 3.70 16.62
C CYS A 25 1.66 4.37 16.17
N PRO A 26 1.37 5.61 16.61
CA PRO A 26 0.12 6.30 16.28
C PRO A 26 0.09 6.80 14.83
N VAL A 27 1.24 7.10 14.24
CA VAL A 27 1.37 7.54 12.84
C VAL A 27 2.44 6.70 12.15
N GLU A 28 2.00 5.68 11.42
CA GLU A 28 2.87 4.79 10.66
C GLU A 28 3.27 5.44 9.32
N ASP A 29 4.56 5.70 9.15
CA ASP A 29 5.15 6.05 7.87
C ASP A 29 5.90 4.86 7.23
N HIS A 30 6.51 5.11 6.07
CA HIS A 30 7.24 4.07 5.34
C HIS A 30 8.52 3.62 6.07
N LEU A 31 9.13 4.49 6.89
CA LEU A 31 10.31 4.17 7.70
C LEU A 31 9.95 3.23 8.85
N HIS A 32 8.74 3.38 9.39
CA HIS A 32 8.23 2.53 10.45
C HIS A 32 8.09 1.06 10.00
N VAL A 33 7.74 0.79 8.75
CA VAL A 33 7.49 -0.58 8.25
C VAL A 33 8.63 -1.55 8.57
N PRO A 34 9.90 -1.28 8.17
CA PRO A 34 11.02 -2.12 8.55
C PRO A 34 11.40 -1.97 10.03
N ARG A 35 11.12 -0.84 10.68
CA ARG A 35 11.48 -0.52 12.09
C ARG A 35 10.50 -1.01 13.15
N CYS A 36 9.31 -1.47 12.73
CA CYS A 36 8.23 -1.87 13.61
C CYS A 36 8.72 -2.88 14.67
N SER A 37 8.50 -2.55 15.94
CA SER A 37 8.97 -3.34 17.09
C SER A 37 8.12 -4.55 17.42
N ALA A 38 7.00 -4.77 16.71
CA ALA A 38 6.15 -5.93 16.91
C ALA A 38 6.95 -7.24 16.72
N PRO A 39 6.72 -8.28 17.56
CA PRO A 39 7.43 -9.56 17.45
C PRO A 39 7.33 -10.20 16.05
N THR A 40 6.16 -10.10 15.41
CA THR A 40 5.94 -10.62 14.05
C THR A 40 6.78 -9.89 13.01
N ALA A 41 6.91 -8.57 13.11
CA ALA A 41 7.80 -7.78 12.25
C ALA A 41 9.27 -8.12 12.48
N ALA A 42 9.67 -8.31 13.73
CA ALA A 42 11.04 -8.70 14.08
C ALA A 42 11.39 -10.09 13.53
N ALA A 43 10.48 -11.06 13.64
CA ALA A 43 10.65 -12.41 13.09
C ALA A 43 10.79 -12.40 11.56
N GLU A 44 9.92 -11.68 10.86
CA GLU A 44 9.99 -11.53 9.41
C GLU A 44 11.28 -10.83 8.99
N TRP A 45 11.70 -9.78 9.72
CA TRP A 45 12.99 -9.11 9.46
C TRP A 45 14.16 -10.08 9.58
N SER A 46 14.28 -10.80 10.69
CA SER A 46 15.37 -11.74 10.94
C SER A 46 15.46 -12.81 9.84
N LYS A 47 14.29 -13.31 9.40
CA LYS A 47 14.21 -14.25 8.27
C LYS A 47 14.77 -13.64 6.98
N ARG A 48 14.38 -12.42 6.62
CA ARG A 48 14.87 -11.76 5.40
C ARG A 48 16.34 -11.37 5.48
N HIS A 49 16.78 -10.93 6.64
CA HIS A 49 18.17 -10.58 6.93
C HIS A 49 19.11 -11.79 6.81
N LEU A 50 18.71 -12.94 7.34
CA LEU A 50 19.46 -14.20 7.20
C LEU A 50 19.46 -14.72 5.76
N ALA A 51 18.32 -14.67 5.07
CA ALA A 51 18.23 -15.07 3.67
C ALA A 51 19.13 -14.21 2.77
N PHE A 52 19.24 -12.91 3.07
CA PHE A 52 20.15 -12.00 2.37
C PHE A 52 21.62 -12.38 2.58
N ARG A 53 22.02 -12.72 3.81
CA ARG A 53 23.39 -13.21 4.08
C ARG A 53 23.70 -14.49 3.30
N THR A 54 22.78 -15.45 3.34
CA THR A 54 22.90 -16.71 2.61
C THR A 54 23.06 -16.48 1.10
N TRP A 55 22.31 -15.52 0.56
CA TRP A 55 22.44 -15.12 -0.84
C TRP A 55 23.82 -14.50 -1.14
N MET A 56 24.35 -13.62 -0.29
CA MET A 56 25.68 -13.03 -0.47
C MET A 56 26.77 -14.10 -0.52
N GLN A 57 26.71 -15.08 0.40
CA GLN A 57 27.62 -16.22 0.43
C GLN A 57 27.52 -17.05 -0.86
N THR A 58 26.30 -17.37 -1.31
CA THR A 58 26.06 -18.09 -2.58
C THR A 58 26.61 -17.33 -3.79
N GLN A 59 26.55 -15.99 -3.75
CA GLN A 59 27.10 -15.15 -4.82
C GLN A 59 28.61 -14.96 -4.76
N GLN A 60 29.32 -15.53 -3.77
CA GLN A 60 30.75 -15.29 -3.53
C GLN A 60 31.04 -13.79 -3.33
N THR A 61 30.17 -13.10 -2.58
CA THR A 61 30.42 -11.72 -2.16
C THR A 61 31.69 -11.67 -1.32
N ALA A 62 32.49 -10.62 -1.49
CA ALA A 62 33.70 -10.42 -0.72
C ALA A 62 33.38 -10.43 0.80
N PRO A 63 34.13 -11.18 1.64
CA PRO A 63 33.81 -11.34 3.05
C PRO A 63 33.67 -10.01 3.81
N GLU A 64 34.48 -9.01 3.48
CA GLU A 64 34.39 -7.68 4.09
C GLU A 64 33.11 -6.93 3.71
N ILE A 65 32.63 -7.10 2.46
CA ILE A 65 31.37 -6.52 1.98
C ILE A 65 30.19 -7.24 2.64
N GLU A 66 30.23 -8.57 2.72
CA GLU A 66 29.20 -9.36 3.39
C GLU A 66 29.05 -8.92 4.85
N ALA A 67 30.15 -8.87 5.60
CA ALA A 67 30.16 -8.48 7.01
C ALA A 67 29.59 -7.06 7.19
N PHE A 68 30.06 -6.09 6.40
CA PHE A 68 29.58 -4.73 6.48
C PHE A 68 28.11 -4.60 6.15
N LEU A 69 27.65 -5.10 4.99
CA LEU A 69 26.26 -4.93 4.58
C LEU A 69 25.31 -5.68 5.52
N PHE A 70 25.72 -6.85 6.04
CA PHE A 70 24.93 -7.58 7.02
C PHE A 70 24.73 -6.77 8.31
N ASP A 71 25.79 -6.20 8.88
CA ASP A 71 25.67 -5.41 10.11
C ASP A 71 25.03 -4.05 9.86
N TYR A 72 25.38 -3.36 8.77
CA TYR A 72 24.84 -2.05 8.44
C TYR A 72 23.33 -2.12 8.19
N LEU A 73 22.83 -3.21 7.61
CA LEU A 73 21.39 -3.39 7.41
C LEU A 73 20.63 -3.46 8.74
N LYS A 74 21.22 -3.94 9.85
CA LYS A 74 20.58 -3.94 11.18
C LYS A 74 20.25 -2.51 11.66
N THR A 75 21.05 -1.54 11.25
CA THR A 75 20.91 -0.13 11.62
C THR A 75 19.65 0.49 11.00
N VAL A 76 19.06 -0.12 9.97
CA VAL A 76 17.72 0.25 9.48
C VAL A 76 16.68 0.17 10.59
N ARG A 77 16.73 -0.89 11.40
CA ARG A 77 15.81 -1.12 12.53
C ARG A 77 16.22 -0.38 13.79
N GLN A 78 17.52 -0.23 14.00
CA GLN A 78 18.09 0.42 15.18
C GLN A 78 19.11 1.47 14.74
N PRO A 79 18.67 2.68 14.33
CA PRO A 79 19.56 3.73 13.87
C PRO A 79 20.61 4.15 14.90
N SER A 80 20.34 3.94 16.19
CA SER A 80 21.27 4.17 17.30
C SER A 80 22.55 3.33 17.23
N LEU A 81 22.57 2.23 16.47
CA LEU A 81 23.78 1.42 16.26
C LEU A 81 24.84 2.14 15.40
N GLY A 82 24.46 3.18 14.66
CA GLY A 82 25.39 3.93 13.81
C GLY A 82 26.02 3.11 12.69
N VAL A 83 27.09 3.62 12.09
CA VAL A 83 27.86 2.89 11.06
C VAL A 83 28.71 1.80 11.74
N PRO A 84 28.63 0.52 11.35
CA PRO A 84 29.34 -0.55 12.03
C PRO A 84 30.85 -0.47 11.80
N THR A 85 31.60 -0.69 12.88
CA THR A 85 33.05 -0.89 12.80
C THR A 85 33.35 -2.33 12.38
N VAL A 86 33.59 -2.55 11.10
CA VAL A 86 33.89 -3.89 10.58
C VAL A 86 35.37 -4.21 10.77
N ARG A 87 35.64 -5.28 11.54
CA ARG A 87 37.00 -5.80 11.77
C ARG A 87 37.47 -6.80 10.70
N ALA A 88 36.70 -6.99 9.62
CA ALA A 88 37.08 -7.91 8.56
C ALA A 88 38.38 -7.45 7.89
N TRP A 89 39.30 -8.38 7.69
CA TRP A 89 40.50 -8.11 6.91
C TRP A 89 40.12 -7.88 5.45
N SER A 90 40.55 -6.75 4.88
CA SER A 90 40.34 -6.43 3.46
C SER A 90 41.67 -6.29 2.77
N ARG A 91 41.75 -6.83 1.54
CA ARG A 91 42.93 -6.65 0.65
C ARG A 91 43.08 -5.21 0.18
N HIS A 92 42.00 -4.42 0.22
CA HIS A 92 41.99 -3.04 -0.21
C HIS A 92 41.37 -2.11 0.86
N PRO A 93 42.05 -1.91 2.01
CA PRO A 93 41.47 -1.19 3.15
C PRO A 93 41.01 0.24 2.83
N HIS A 94 41.74 0.97 2.00
CA HIS A 94 41.38 2.34 1.61
C HIS A 94 40.11 2.38 0.76
N LEU A 95 39.99 1.48 -0.22
CA LEU A 95 38.78 1.35 -1.05
C LEU A 95 37.58 0.90 -0.21
N PHE A 96 37.79 -0.02 0.73
CA PHE A 96 36.76 -0.47 1.65
C PHE A 96 36.25 0.66 2.55
N ARG A 97 37.14 1.44 3.16
CA ARG A 97 36.77 2.63 3.95
C ARG A 97 36.02 3.67 3.11
N SER A 98 36.44 3.89 1.87
CA SER A 98 35.76 4.78 0.93
C SER A 98 34.34 4.28 0.58
N ALA A 99 34.17 2.97 0.38
CA ALA A 99 32.86 2.37 0.15
C ALA A 99 31.94 2.50 1.38
N ILE A 100 32.46 2.27 2.59
CA ILE A 100 31.72 2.48 3.85
C ILE A 100 31.28 3.93 3.96
N SER A 101 32.19 4.89 3.80
CA SER A 101 31.89 6.32 3.90
C SER A 101 30.84 6.74 2.86
N SER A 102 31.02 6.31 1.61
CA SER A 102 30.06 6.57 0.53
C SER A 102 28.69 5.93 0.78
N GLN A 103 28.62 4.75 1.40
CA GLN A 103 27.32 4.17 1.75
C GLN A 103 26.70 4.87 2.95
N ALA A 104 27.51 5.32 3.91
CA ALA A 104 27.04 6.03 5.09
C ALA A 104 26.37 7.36 4.74
N THR A 105 26.85 8.07 3.72
CA THR A 105 26.19 9.30 3.23
C THR A 105 24.83 9.05 2.59
N LEU A 106 24.63 7.87 1.96
CA LEU A 106 23.34 7.44 1.42
C LEU A 106 22.38 6.95 2.51
N GLY A 107 22.92 6.53 3.66
CA GLY A 107 22.17 6.04 4.80
C GLY A 107 21.73 4.58 4.66
N ALA A 108 21.41 3.97 5.80
CA ALA A 108 21.03 2.55 5.86
C ALA A 108 19.64 2.30 5.28
N GLN A 109 18.71 3.24 5.49
CA GLN A 109 17.37 3.18 4.92
C GLN A 109 17.43 3.12 3.38
N GLY A 110 18.35 3.89 2.78
CA GLY A 110 18.57 3.93 1.34
C GLY A 110 18.86 2.56 0.74
N LEU A 111 19.48 1.63 1.48
CA LEU A 111 19.68 0.25 1.00
C LEU A 111 18.36 -0.41 0.58
N LEU A 112 17.32 -0.29 1.40
CA LEU A 112 16.00 -0.87 1.11
C LEU A 112 15.29 -0.18 -0.06
N GLU A 113 15.76 1.01 -0.44
CA GLU A 113 15.25 1.82 -1.54
C GLU A 113 16.14 1.69 -2.80
N GLY A 114 17.20 0.87 -2.73
CA GLY A 114 18.11 0.61 -3.83
C GLY A 114 19.29 1.58 -3.94
N LEU A 115 19.48 2.48 -2.97
CA LEU A 115 20.61 3.40 -2.90
C LEU A 115 21.84 2.68 -2.35
N VAL A 116 22.58 2.05 -3.26
CA VAL A 116 23.80 1.30 -2.98
C VAL A 116 24.99 2.02 -3.59
N SER A 117 26.05 2.24 -2.80
CA SER A 117 27.27 2.89 -3.27
C SER A 117 27.89 2.10 -4.44
N PRO A 118 28.28 2.77 -5.54
CA PRO A 118 28.96 2.10 -6.66
C PRO A 118 30.33 1.53 -6.27
N ASN A 119 30.92 1.98 -5.17
CA ASN A 119 32.21 1.52 -4.67
C ASN A 119 32.17 0.03 -4.27
N TRP A 120 31.01 -0.48 -3.84
CA TRP A 120 30.83 -1.90 -3.53
C TRP A 120 31.07 -2.79 -4.75
N ARG A 121 30.58 -2.36 -5.91
CA ARG A 121 30.79 -3.08 -7.18
C ARG A 121 32.26 -3.16 -7.53
N HIS A 122 33.00 -2.07 -7.33
CA HIS A 122 34.43 -2.04 -7.62
C HIS A 122 35.21 -3.02 -6.74
N LEU A 123 34.97 -2.99 -5.41
CA LEU A 123 35.57 -3.95 -4.48
C LEU A 123 35.20 -5.40 -4.81
N GLN A 124 33.94 -5.66 -5.17
CA GLN A 124 33.52 -6.99 -5.57
C GLN A 124 34.22 -7.47 -6.84
N ALA A 125 34.46 -6.58 -7.81
CA ALA A 125 35.19 -6.92 -9.03
C ALA A 125 36.63 -7.36 -8.72
N LEU A 126 37.31 -6.63 -7.83
CA LEU A 126 38.64 -7.00 -7.35
C LEU A 126 38.63 -8.36 -6.64
N HIS A 127 37.62 -8.60 -5.79
CA HIS A 127 37.46 -9.89 -5.13
C HIS A 127 37.25 -11.04 -6.13
N PHE A 128 36.35 -10.89 -7.11
CA PHE A 128 36.14 -11.91 -8.14
C PHE A 128 37.40 -12.22 -8.94
N SER A 129 38.17 -11.19 -9.31
CA SER A 129 39.46 -11.38 -9.97
C SER A 129 40.43 -12.17 -9.08
N TYR A 130 40.49 -11.84 -7.79
CA TYR A 130 41.39 -12.49 -6.83
C TYR A 130 41.05 -13.98 -6.63
N ILE A 131 39.77 -14.34 -6.53
CA ILE A 131 39.35 -15.75 -6.35
C ILE A 131 39.22 -16.52 -7.68
N GLY A 132 39.59 -15.91 -8.81
CA GLY A 132 39.45 -16.52 -10.14
C GLY A 132 37.99 -16.78 -10.57
N SER A 133 37.02 -16.04 -10.02
CA SER A 133 35.61 -16.20 -10.36
C SER A 133 35.26 -15.52 -11.69
N LYS A 134 34.53 -16.24 -12.56
CA LYS A 134 34.02 -15.71 -13.84
C LYS A 134 32.73 -14.90 -13.71
N LYS A 135 32.28 -14.62 -12.48
CA LYS A 135 31.04 -13.88 -12.22
C LYS A 135 31.21 -12.39 -12.57
N SER A 136 30.14 -11.79 -13.11
CA SER A 136 30.11 -10.36 -13.43
C SER A 136 29.79 -9.52 -12.19
N ALA A 137 30.69 -8.59 -11.84
CA ALA A 137 30.46 -7.63 -10.76
C ALA A 137 29.30 -6.68 -11.06
N ASN A 138 29.06 -6.33 -12.33
CA ASN A 138 27.90 -5.54 -12.75
C ASN A 138 26.60 -6.27 -12.45
N LEU A 139 26.50 -7.53 -12.88
CA LEU A 139 25.32 -8.35 -12.63
C LEU A 139 25.12 -8.60 -11.14
N TRP A 140 26.20 -8.83 -10.39
CA TRP A 140 26.17 -8.93 -8.93
C TRP A 140 25.59 -7.67 -8.30
N ALA A 141 26.04 -6.47 -8.70
CA ALA A 141 25.57 -5.21 -8.14
C ALA A 141 24.07 -4.99 -8.43
N SER A 142 23.62 -5.24 -9.65
CA SER A 142 22.20 -5.16 -10.00
C SER A 142 21.36 -6.14 -9.17
N ARG A 143 21.85 -7.36 -8.94
CA ARG A 143 21.15 -8.36 -8.12
C ARG A 143 21.19 -8.00 -6.63
N LEU A 144 22.27 -7.43 -6.14
CA LEU A 144 22.40 -6.92 -4.77
C LEU A 144 21.31 -5.88 -4.47
N ILE A 145 21.16 -4.89 -5.35
CA ILE A 145 20.11 -3.86 -5.27
C ILE A 145 18.73 -4.52 -5.22
N GLN A 146 18.46 -5.47 -6.12
CA GLN A 146 17.18 -6.19 -6.13
C GLN A 146 16.92 -6.95 -4.82
N GLN A 147 17.92 -7.59 -4.22
CA GLN A 147 17.75 -8.29 -2.95
C GLN A 147 17.42 -7.32 -1.82
N LEU A 148 18.11 -6.18 -1.73
CA LEU A 148 17.86 -5.19 -0.69
C LEU A 148 16.45 -4.58 -0.82
N ILE A 149 16.03 -4.22 -2.05
CA ILE A 149 14.66 -3.75 -2.32
C ILE A 149 13.63 -4.82 -1.95
N ARG A 150 13.91 -6.10 -2.25
CA ARG A 150 13.03 -7.21 -1.88
C ARG A 150 12.81 -7.30 -0.38
N ILE A 151 13.83 -7.03 0.45
CA ILE A 151 13.67 -7.01 1.92
C ILE A 151 12.62 -5.97 2.31
N GLY A 152 12.75 -4.73 1.84
CA GLY A 152 11.77 -3.66 2.10
C GLY A 152 10.38 -4.02 1.61
N HIS A 153 10.28 -4.58 0.40
CA HIS A 153 9.01 -5.06 -0.17
C HIS A 153 8.36 -6.15 0.68
N TYR A 154 9.13 -7.16 1.14
CA TYR A 154 8.60 -8.24 1.97
C TYR A 154 8.11 -7.74 3.33
N MET A 155 8.84 -6.81 3.96
CA MET A 155 8.41 -6.19 5.21
C MET A 155 7.07 -5.47 5.06
N TRP A 156 6.89 -4.74 3.95
CA TRP A 156 5.63 -4.08 3.61
C TRP A 156 4.52 -5.08 3.27
N LYS A 157 4.83 -6.12 2.49
CA LYS A 157 3.86 -7.16 2.10
C LYS A 157 3.33 -7.91 3.33
N ASP A 158 4.21 -8.26 4.26
CA ASP A 158 3.83 -8.94 5.49
C ASP A 158 2.99 -8.02 6.39
N ARG A 159 3.31 -6.71 6.46
CA ARG A 159 2.50 -5.72 7.19
C ARG A 159 1.10 -5.63 6.61
N ASN A 160 1.01 -5.60 5.28
CA ASN A 160 -0.27 -5.50 4.58
C ASN A 160 -1.13 -6.75 4.68
N ARG A 161 -0.51 -7.94 4.75
CA ARG A 161 -1.25 -9.17 5.03
C ARG A 161 -2.01 -9.06 6.34
N LEU A 162 -1.37 -8.55 7.40
CA LEU A 162 -2.03 -8.33 8.69
C LEU A 162 -3.11 -7.24 8.60
N ALA A 163 -2.82 -6.12 7.93
CA ALA A 163 -3.78 -5.04 7.75
C ALA A 163 -5.07 -5.48 7.01
N HIS A 164 -4.96 -6.44 6.10
CA HIS A 164 -6.07 -6.97 5.31
C HIS A 164 -6.56 -8.35 5.76
N SER A 165 -6.05 -8.87 6.89
CA SER A 165 -6.62 -10.08 7.50
C SER A 165 -8.03 -9.80 8.02
N GLU A 166 -8.89 -10.83 8.03
CA GLU A 166 -10.27 -10.70 8.50
C GLU A 166 -10.35 -10.31 9.99
N ASP A 167 -9.28 -10.61 10.74
CA ASP A 167 -9.13 -10.26 12.15
C ASP A 167 -8.59 -8.83 12.38
N SER A 168 -8.28 -8.09 11.32
CA SER A 168 -7.73 -6.75 11.47
C SER A 168 -8.80 -5.78 11.99
N SER A 169 -8.45 -4.92 12.94
CA SER A 169 -9.38 -3.92 13.50
C SER A 169 -9.99 -3.02 12.41
N TRP A 170 -9.24 -2.77 11.33
CA TRP A 170 -9.75 -2.10 10.14
C TRP A 170 -10.78 -2.94 9.40
N TYR A 171 -10.49 -4.21 9.13
CA TYR A 171 -11.40 -5.11 8.42
C TYR A 171 -12.72 -5.19 9.18
N THR A 172 -12.67 -5.37 10.49
CA THR A 172 -13.85 -5.40 11.37
C THR A 172 -14.62 -4.09 11.34
N ALA A 173 -13.94 -2.94 11.47
CA ALA A 173 -14.59 -1.62 11.41
C ALA A 173 -15.24 -1.38 10.04
N ARG A 174 -14.52 -1.69 8.96
CA ARG A 174 -15.00 -1.51 7.60
C ARG A 174 -16.13 -2.47 7.25
N LYS A 175 -16.07 -3.71 7.73
CA LYS A 175 -17.15 -4.69 7.59
C LYS A 175 -18.38 -4.20 8.32
N ARG A 176 -18.25 -3.71 9.56
CA ARG A 176 -19.35 -3.13 10.33
C ARG A 176 -20.00 -1.95 9.60
N GLU A 177 -19.22 -1.01 9.06
CA GLU A 177 -19.76 0.11 8.26
C GLU A 177 -20.58 -0.37 7.06
N ILE A 178 -20.06 -1.34 6.31
CA ILE A 178 -20.73 -1.89 5.14
C ILE A 178 -21.98 -2.68 5.56
N ASP A 179 -21.93 -3.41 6.66
CA ASP A 179 -23.05 -4.17 7.19
C ASP A 179 -24.20 -3.25 7.64
N ILE A 180 -23.89 -2.10 8.25
CA ILE A 180 -24.87 -1.04 8.55
C ILE A 180 -25.52 -0.57 7.25
N GLY A 181 -24.72 -0.20 6.24
CA GLY A 181 -25.25 0.26 4.96
C GLY A 181 -26.13 -0.78 4.27
N ILE A 182 -25.75 -2.06 4.31
CA ILE A 182 -26.58 -3.16 3.77
C ILE A 182 -27.90 -3.28 4.53
N ARG A 183 -27.86 -3.23 5.87
CA ARG A 183 -29.08 -3.28 6.70
C ARG A 183 -30.03 -2.13 6.38
N GLU A 184 -29.51 -0.93 6.19
CA GLU A 184 -30.30 0.24 5.75
C GLU A 184 -30.93 0.02 4.37
N GLN A 185 -30.18 -0.50 3.39
CA GLN A 185 -30.73 -0.82 2.07
C GLN A 185 -31.85 -1.86 2.13
N PHE A 186 -31.71 -2.90 2.96
CA PHE A 186 -32.77 -3.89 3.17
C PHE A 186 -33.98 -3.30 3.92
N ALA A 187 -33.77 -2.40 4.88
CA ALA A 187 -34.84 -1.71 5.59
C ALA A 187 -35.68 -0.82 4.65
N MET A 188 -35.06 -0.18 3.65
CA MET A 188 -35.76 0.57 2.61
C MET A 188 -36.53 -0.34 1.62
N GLY A 189 -36.38 -1.67 1.69
CA GLY A 189 -37.08 -2.62 0.83
C GLY A 189 -36.85 -2.37 -0.66
N LEU A 190 -37.87 -2.61 -1.49
CA LEU A 190 -37.79 -2.40 -2.94
C LEU A 190 -38.05 -0.94 -3.38
N MET A 191 -38.21 0.01 -2.44
CA MET A 191 -38.50 1.40 -2.78
C MET A 191 -37.40 1.99 -3.67
N ASP A 192 -37.75 2.80 -4.67
CA ASP A 192 -36.77 3.41 -5.59
C ASP A 192 -35.83 2.42 -6.31
N ILE A 193 -36.05 1.11 -6.27
CA ILE A 193 -35.28 0.13 -7.04
C ILE A 193 -36.02 -0.15 -8.36
N PRO A 194 -35.36 -0.04 -9.52
CA PRO A 194 -36.01 -0.33 -10.79
C PRO A 194 -36.26 -1.85 -10.93
N PRO A 195 -37.30 -2.28 -11.67
CA PRO A 195 -37.69 -3.70 -11.78
C PRO A 195 -36.55 -4.64 -12.17
N HIS A 196 -35.70 -4.23 -13.12
CA HIS A 196 -34.57 -5.04 -13.61
C HIS A 196 -33.47 -5.27 -12.56
N SER A 197 -33.48 -4.51 -11.45
CA SER A 197 -32.48 -4.60 -10.37
C SER A 197 -33.04 -5.21 -9.08
N GLN A 198 -34.31 -5.61 -9.06
CA GLN A 198 -34.93 -6.24 -7.88
C GLN A 198 -34.31 -7.61 -7.54
N TYR A 199 -33.70 -8.29 -8.52
CA TYR A 199 -32.98 -9.55 -8.28
C TYR A 199 -31.85 -9.41 -7.23
N LEU A 200 -31.34 -8.20 -7.00
CA LEU A 200 -30.32 -7.94 -5.97
C LEU A 200 -30.82 -8.22 -4.55
N PHE A 201 -32.14 -8.27 -4.34
CA PHE A 201 -32.79 -8.60 -3.07
C PHE A 201 -33.35 -10.03 -3.05
N ARG A 202 -32.98 -10.88 -4.03
CA ARG A 202 -33.35 -12.30 -4.04
C ARG A 202 -32.73 -13.06 -2.87
N ASP A 203 -31.47 -12.75 -2.55
CA ASP A 203 -30.79 -13.30 -1.38
C ASP A 203 -31.31 -12.61 -0.11
N SER A 204 -31.42 -13.37 0.98
CA SER A 204 -31.76 -12.78 2.28
C SER A 204 -30.67 -11.81 2.75
N ARG A 205 -31.06 -10.87 3.62
CA ARG A 205 -30.13 -9.94 4.27
C ARG A 205 -28.94 -10.68 4.88
N ASP A 206 -29.20 -11.76 5.61
CA ASP A 206 -28.17 -12.49 6.34
C ASP A 206 -27.24 -13.26 5.37
N THR A 207 -27.77 -13.77 4.26
CA THR A 207 -26.97 -14.36 3.18
C THR A 207 -26.02 -13.33 2.56
N VAL A 208 -26.47 -12.10 2.33
CA VAL A 208 -25.62 -11.03 1.78
C VAL A 208 -24.55 -10.60 2.79
N LEU A 209 -24.91 -10.45 4.08
CA LEU A 209 -24.00 -10.05 5.15
C LEU A 209 -22.90 -11.09 5.42
N ASN A 210 -23.17 -12.38 5.18
CA ASN A 210 -22.18 -13.45 5.36
C ASN A 210 -21.18 -13.58 4.20
N LYS A 211 -21.34 -12.83 3.10
CA LYS A 211 -20.37 -12.82 1.99
C LYS A 211 -19.08 -12.10 2.39
N SER A 212 -18.03 -12.27 1.59
CA SER A 212 -16.76 -11.57 1.79
C SER A 212 -16.97 -10.04 1.85
N LEU A 213 -16.07 -9.31 2.53
CA LEU A 213 -16.14 -7.84 2.57
C LEU A 213 -16.22 -7.22 1.17
N LYS A 214 -15.51 -7.80 0.20
CA LYS A 214 -15.48 -7.33 -1.19
C LYS A 214 -16.85 -7.47 -1.85
N ASP A 215 -17.54 -8.59 -1.63
CA ASP A 215 -18.85 -8.86 -2.21
C ASP A 215 -19.93 -8.01 -1.54
N CYS A 216 -19.88 -7.87 -0.22
CA CYS A 216 -20.74 -6.95 0.53
C CYS A 216 -20.60 -5.50 -0.01
N GLN A 217 -19.36 -5.04 -0.20
CA GLN A 217 -19.08 -3.71 -0.77
C GLN A 217 -19.55 -3.56 -2.21
N HIS A 218 -19.44 -4.62 -3.02
CA HIS A 218 -19.92 -4.60 -4.40
C HIS A 218 -21.44 -4.48 -4.43
N TRP A 219 -22.13 -5.34 -3.66
CA TRP A 219 -23.58 -5.32 -3.54
C TRP A 219 -24.09 -3.95 -3.08
N LEU A 220 -23.51 -3.39 -2.02
CA LEU A 220 -23.94 -2.09 -1.48
C LEU A 220 -23.78 -0.97 -2.51
N ARG A 221 -22.65 -0.95 -3.24
CA ARG A 221 -22.42 0.04 -4.30
C ARG A 221 -23.41 -0.09 -5.44
N LEU A 222 -23.71 -1.32 -5.88
CA LEU A 222 -24.63 -1.58 -6.97
C LEU A 222 -26.05 -1.14 -6.60
N VAL A 223 -26.56 -1.56 -5.45
CA VAL A 223 -27.89 -1.17 -4.95
C VAL A 223 -28.01 0.35 -4.79
N SER A 224 -27.01 0.98 -4.15
CA SER A 224 -27.00 2.44 -3.95
C SER A 224 -27.00 3.19 -5.29
N ARG A 225 -26.25 2.69 -6.28
CA ARG A 225 -26.20 3.25 -7.63
C ARG A 225 -27.55 3.13 -8.33
N GLU A 226 -28.17 1.96 -8.33
CA GLU A 226 -29.45 1.72 -8.99
C GLU A 226 -30.56 2.61 -8.40
N ARG A 227 -30.62 2.74 -7.06
CA ARG A 227 -31.56 3.67 -6.41
C ARG A 227 -31.31 5.12 -6.84
N ALA A 228 -30.05 5.56 -6.82
CA ALA A 228 -29.71 6.93 -7.20
C ALA A 228 -30.08 7.23 -8.66
N ILE A 229 -29.88 6.27 -9.57
CA ILE A 229 -30.28 6.39 -10.97
C ILE A 229 -31.81 6.51 -11.08
N ASN A 230 -32.55 5.64 -10.41
CA ASN A 230 -34.02 5.62 -10.49
C ASN A 230 -34.63 6.89 -9.87
N ARG A 231 -34.16 7.34 -8.70
CA ARG A 231 -34.59 8.62 -8.09
C ARG A 231 -34.40 9.80 -9.04
N ARG A 232 -33.24 9.89 -9.71
CA ARG A 232 -32.98 10.92 -10.71
C ARG A 232 -33.91 10.79 -11.92
N SER A 233 -34.22 9.58 -12.35
CA SER A 233 -35.15 9.33 -13.45
C SER A 233 -36.56 9.79 -13.09
N LEU A 234 -37.08 9.38 -11.93
CA LEU A 234 -38.40 9.76 -11.44
C LEU A 234 -38.52 11.28 -11.21
N ALA A 235 -37.47 11.92 -10.66
CA ALA A 235 -37.44 13.37 -10.50
C ALA A 235 -37.52 14.10 -11.85
N ARG A 236 -36.78 13.63 -12.86
CA ARG A 236 -36.85 14.19 -14.23
C ARG A 236 -38.22 13.98 -14.86
N GLN A 237 -38.83 12.81 -14.69
CA GLN A 237 -40.19 12.55 -15.19
C GLN A 237 -41.22 13.46 -14.52
N ARG A 238 -41.14 13.63 -13.19
CA ARG A 238 -42.01 14.56 -12.44
C ARG A 238 -41.83 16.00 -12.91
N GLN A 239 -40.59 16.44 -13.16
CA GLN A 239 -40.32 17.77 -13.68
C GLN A 239 -40.91 17.95 -15.08
N MET A 240 -40.72 16.97 -15.99
CA MET A 240 -41.31 17.03 -17.33
C MET A 240 -42.84 17.09 -17.28
N ILE A 241 -43.49 16.29 -16.42
CA ILE A 241 -44.94 16.31 -16.24
C ILE A 241 -45.38 17.69 -15.71
N PHE A 242 -44.67 18.24 -14.73
CA PHE A 242 -44.96 19.58 -14.20
C PHE A 242 -44.81 20.66 -15.27
N ASP A 243 -43.76 20.60 -16.09
CA ASP A 243 -43.50 21.56 -17.17
C ASP A 243 -44.58 21.47 -18.27
N LEU A 244 -45.07 20.26 -18.59
CA LEU A 244 -46.18 20.04 -19.53
C LEU A 244 -47.55 20.47 -18.98
N ALA A 245 -47.76 20.34 -17.67
CA ALA A 245 -49.00 20.73 -17.00
C ALA A 245 -49.06 22.24 -16.68
N ARG A 246 -47.97 22.98 -16.93
CA ARG A 246 -47.90 24.42 -16.70
C ARG A 246 -48.77 25.13 -17.75
N PRO A 247 -49.82 25.89 -17.36
CA PRO A 247 -50.66 26.60 -18.32
C PRO A 247 -49.83 27.64 -19.10
N ALA A 248 -50.07 27.73 -20.40
CA ALA A 248 -49.48 28.78 -21.23
C ALA A 248 -49.95 30.14 -20.68
N ASN A 249 -49.00 31.04 -20.36
CA ASN A 249 -49.32 32.40 -19.95
C ASN A 249 -50.16 33.07 -21.06
N PRO A 250 -51.40 33.53 -20.78
CA PRO A 250 -52.17 34.30 -21.74
C PRO A 250 -51.70 35.76 -21.70
N THR A 251 -50.50 36.02 -22.21
CA THR A 251 -50.02 37.38 -22.50
C THR A 251 -49.28 37.40 -23.83
N SER A 252 -50.05 37.17 -24.90
CA SER A 252 -49.71 37.67 -26.23
C SER A 252 -51.00 38.09 -26.93
N THR A 253 -51.66 39.12 -26.39
CA THR A 253 -52.58 39.92 -27.20
C THR A 253 -51.73 40.74 -28.15
N ARG A 254 -51.67 40.26 -29.40
CA ARG A 254 -51.38 41.03 -30.61
C ARG A 254 -52.13 42.36 -30.56
N THR A 255 -51.42 43.47 -30.43
CA THR A 255 -51.91 44.77 -30.87
C THR A 255 -51.49 44.95 -32.32
N THR A 256 -52.32 44.46 -33.24
CA THR A 256 -52.24 44.79 -34.67
C THR A 256 -53.31 45.83 -34.98
N GLY A 257 -52.88 47.08 -35.21
CA GLY A 257 -53.41 48.11 -36.12
C GLY A 257 -54.87 48.60 -36.01
N ALA A 258 -55.08 49.93 -35.95
CA ALA A 258 -55.40 50.76 -37.14
C ALA A 258 -55.89 52.20 -36.79
N SER A 259 -55.32 53.16 -37.52
CA SER A 259 -55.68 54.55 -37.94
C SER A 259 -57.16 55.01 -37.83
N PRO A 260 -57.47 56.33 -37.83
CA PRO A 260 -57.10 57.36 -38.83
C PRO A 260 -56.18 58.47 -38.32
#